data_AF-A0AAN0JHE9-F1
#
_entry.id   AF-A0AAN0JHE9-F1
#
_cell.length_a   1.000
_cell.length_b   1.000
_cell.length_c   1.000
_cell.angle_alpha   90.00
_cell.angle_beta   90.00
_cell.angle_gamma   90.00
#
_symmetry.space_group_name_H-M   'P 1'
#
loop_
_entity.id
_entity.type
_entity.pdbx_description
1 polymer ?
#
loop_
_entity_poly.entity_id
_entity_poly.type
_entity_poly.pdbx_seq_one_letter_code
_entity_poly.pdbx_strand_id
1 'polypeptide(L)'
;MSSLEDILSRTGGVKMDELRKYLESTGAPGGPPDSDISSSKCTKKFYEVLKSSVLKSLKSGSLTDFVLLMEALRQLGSPSVSNFRKFITFGLSKMMSVCLDQLLLLADSALTFDWNKAMESFVSVIEDISSYSESAFTSICLLIPSLIHSLVIISYKLNSQYISTVVEISRLLNHLLSNCSLVKRSLVLSSQDVYKDVIMIGERLPLVGDFEYQQNLLEMFFRLTDNDRRTDVALKLFGAYKLSKDFMNIRQPEFETDSRVFLNKLNTASGSLQR
;
A
#
# COMPACT_ATOMS: atom_id res chain seq x y z
N MET A 1 -14.05 14.28 -14.76
CA MET A 1 -12.67 14.30 -14.26
C MET A 1 -12.27 15.76 -14.12
N SER A 2 -11.84 16.20 -12.94
CA SER A 2 -11.33 17.57 -12.76
C SER A 2 -9.94 17.67 -13.39
N SER A 3 -9.67 18.77 -14.10
CA SER A 3 -8.34 19.00 -14.68
C SER A 3 -7.28 19.17 -13.60
N LEU A 4 -6.01 18.95 -13.93
CA LEU A 4 -4.88 19.21 -13.02
C LEU A 4 -4.94 20.66 -12.49
N GLU A 5 -5.35 21.62 -13.32
CA GLU A 5 -5.52 23.03 -12.92
C GLU A 5 -6.65 23.21 -11.90
N ASP A 6 -7.78 22.50 -12.06
CA ASP A 6 -8.87 22.53 -11.09
C ASP A 6 -8.44 21.95 -9.73
N ILE A 7 -7.65 20.87 -9.75
CA ILE A 7 -7.12 20.24 -8.52
C ILE A 7 -6.20 21.21 -7.77
N LEU A 8 -5.30 21.87 -8.50
CA LEU A 8 -4.34 22.82 -7.92
C LEU A 8 -4.99 24.12 -7.43
N SER A 9 -6.08 24.55 -8.07
CA SER A 9 -6.85 25.72 -7.65
C SER A 9 -7.57 25.52 -6.30
N ARG A 10 -7.90 24.28 -5.94
CA ARG A 10 -8.66 23.93 -4.73
C ARG A 10 -7.80 23.79 -3.47
N THR A 11 -6.49 23.58 -3.62
CA THR A 11 -5.52 23.34 -2.53
C THR A 11 -4.89 24.63 -1.95
N GLY A 12 -5.58 25.77 -2.02
CA GLY A 12 -5.06 27.13 -1.80
C GLY A 12 -3.87 27.27 -0.83
N GLY A 13 -2.67 27.51 -1.37
CA GLY A 13 -1.45 27.72 -0.59
C GLY A 13 -0.25 28.18 -1.43
N VAL A 14 0.64 28.98 -0.83
CA VAL A 14 1.79 29.64 -1.52
C VAL A 14 2.71 28.70 -2.30
N LYS A 15 2.87 27.43 -1.86
CA LYS A 15 3.66 26.41 -2.57
C LYS A 15 2.90 25.75 -3.74
N MET A 16 1.57 25.77 -3.70
CA MET A 16 0.72 25.30 -4.78
C MET A 16 0.64 26.32 -5.91
N ASP A 17 0.73 27.61 -5.58
CA ASP A 17 0.96 28.67 -6.58
C ASP A 17 2.32 28.52 -7.28
N GLU A 18 3.36 28.03 -6.59
CA GLU A 18 4.64 27.69 -7.24
C GLU A 18 4.51 26.46 -8.14
N LEU A 19 3.75 25.43 -7.73
CA LEU A 19 3.47 24.26 -8.57
C LEU A 19 2.65 24.65 -9.80
N ARG A 20 1.64 25.50 -9.62
CA ARG A 20 0.78 26.06 -10.66
C ARG A 20 1.57 26.97 -11.61
N LYS A 21 2.34 27.93 -11.10
CA LYS A 21 3.24 28.77 -11.90
C LYS A 21 4.31 27.96 -12.61
N TYR A 22 4.78 26.87 -12.03
CA TYR A 22 5.71 25.96 -12.72
C TYR A 22 5.02 25.26 -13.89
N LEU A 23 3.78 24.80 -13.72
CA LEU A 23 2.98 24.19 -14.80
C LEU A 23 2.60 25.22 -15.88
N GLU A 24 2.24 26.45 -15.49
CA GLU A 24 1.93 27.57 -16.39
C GLU A 24 3.18 28.07 -17.14
N SER A 25 4.33 28.24 -16.48
CA SER A 25 5.61 28.67 -17.10
C SER A 25 6.28 27.59 -17.95
N THR A 26 5.86 26.34 -17.82
CA THR A 26 6.25 25.23 -18.71
C THR A 26 5.22 24.96 -19.82
N GLY A 27 4.19 25.81 -19.91
CA GLY A 27 3.19 25.84 -20.98
C GLY A 27 2.16 24.73 -20.87
N ALA A 28 1.05 25.03 -20.21
CA ALA A 28 -0.26 24.51 -20.58
C ALA A 28 -0.97 25.63 -21.38
N PRO A 29 -1.31 25.44 -22.66
CA PRO A 29 -2.15 26.40 -23.36
C PRO A 29 -3.62 26.07 -23.08
N GLY A 30 -4.47 27.09 -23.06
CA GLY A 30 -5.88 26.95 -23.45
C GLY A 30 -6.03 26.57 -24.92
N GLY A 31 -5.37 25.49 -25.35
CA GLY A 31 -5.51 24.86 -26.65
C GLY A 31 -6.49 23.68 -26.61
N PRO A 32 -6.92 23.17 -27.78
CA PRO A 32 -7.94 22.12 -27.88
C PRO A 32 -7.52 20.83 -27.15
N PRO A 33 -8.44 19.86 -26.93
CA PRO A 33 -8.28 18.70 -26.03
C PRO A 33 -7.14 17.70 -26.34
N ASP A 34 -6.21 18.00 -27.26
CA ASP A 34 -5.21 17.08 -27.79
C ASP A 34 -3.76 17.58 -27.68
N SER A 35 -3.43 18.50 -26.75
CA SER A 35 -2.03 18.90 -26.54
C SER A 35 -1.37 18.08 -25.42
N ASP A 36 -0.60 17.06 -25.84
CA ASP A 36 0.30 16.24 -25.04
C ASP A 36 1.04 17.03 -23.94
N ILE A 37 0.81 16.67 -22.67
CA ILE A 37 1.73 16.98 -21.57
C ILE A 37 2.99 16.13 -21.82
N SER A 38 3.87 16.60 -22.71
CA SER A 38 5.05 15.86 -23.13
C SER A 38 5.96 15.55 -21.93
N SER A 39 6.40 14.30 -21.81
CA SER A 39 7.34 13.78 -20.80
C SER A 39 8.64 14.58 -20.59
N SER A 40 8.98 15.51 -21.50
CA SER A 40 10.15 16.39 -21.44
C SER A 40 10.11 17.44 -20.30
N LYS A 41 8.94 17.76 -19.75
CA LYS A 41 8.75 18.91 -18.81
C LYS A 41 8.93 18.58 -17.33
N CYS A 42 8.94 17.30 -16.96
CA CYS A 42 9.12 16.88 -15.56
C CYS A 42 10.60 16.89 -15.15
N THR A 43 11.03 17.94 -14.43
CA THR A 43 12.40 18.08 -13.91
C THR A 43 12.53 17.60 -12.46
N LYS A 44 13.76 17.37 -12.00
CA LYS A 44 14.05 17.06 -10.59
C LYS A 44 13.57 18.19 -9.66
N LYS A 45 13.73 19.46 -10.07
CA LYS A 45 13.28 20.62 -9.29
C LYS A 45 11.77 20.60 -9.07
N PHE A 46 11.01 20.30 -10.13
CA PHE A 46 9.55 20.13 -10.03
C PHE A 46 9.17 19.03 -9.05
N TYR A 47 9.79 17.85 -9.19
CA TYR A 47 9.52 16.74 -8.30
C TYR A 47 9.82 17.09 -6.83
N GLU A 48 10.90 17.82 -6.54
CA GLU A 48 11.18 18.25 -5.16
C GLU A 48 10.12 19.21 -4.60
N VAL A 49 9.51 20.05 -5.43
CA VAL A 49 8.38 20.90 -5.02
C VAL A 49 7.14 20.06 -4.74
N LEU A 50 6.80 19.11 -5.62
CA LEU A 50 5.69 18.17 -5.44
C LEU A 50 5.86 17.37 -4.14
N LYS A 51 7.02 16.73 -3.98
CA LYS A 51 7.41 15.98 -2.77
C LYS A 51 7.34 16.83 -1.52
N SER A 52 7.88 18.05 -1.56
CA SER A 52 7.82 18.96 -0.41
C SER A 52 6.40 19.36 -0.05
N SER A 53 5.50 19.46 -1.03
CA SER A 53 4.10 19.80 -0.82
C SER A 53 3.33 18.62 -0.23
N VAL A 54 3.52 17.41 -0.76
CA VAL A 54 2.97 16.15 -0.21
C VAL A 54 3.39 15.94 1.24
N LEU A 55 4.68 16.07 1.53
CA LEU A 55 5.17 15.86 2.89
C LEU A 55 4.73 16.98 3.84
N LYS A 56 4.53 18.21 3.33
CA LYS A 56 4.02 19.31 4.14
C LYS A 56 2.56 19.09 4.51
N SER A 57 1.71 18.64 3.57
CA SER A 57 0.29 18.42 3.86
C SER A 57 0.10 17.40 4.98
N LEU A 58 0.80 16.26 4.92
CA LEU A 58 0.83 15.25 5.98
C LEU A 58 1.34 15.81 7.31
N LYS A 59 2.47 16.54 7.32
CA LYS A 59 3.00 17.16 8.55
C LYS A 59 2.05 18.16 9.20
N SER A 60 1.21 18.82 8.39
CA SER A 60 0.16 19.73 8.89
C SER A 60 -1.16 19.03 9.23
N GLY A 61 -1.28 17.72 9.01
CA GLY A 61 -2.53 16.97 9.20
C GLY A 61 -3.59 17.22 8.11
N SER A 62 -3.25 17.91 7.02
CA SER A 62 -4.18 18.20 5.92
C SER A 62 -4.31 16.99 4.98
N LEU A 63 -5.20 16.06 5.34
CA LEU A 63 -5.46 14.85 4.56
C LEU A 63 -6.18 15.16 3.23
N THR A 64 -7.03 16.19 3.18
CA THR A 64 -7.67 16.63 1.94
C THR A 64 -6.63 17.09 0.90
N ASP A 65 -5.66 17.91 1.31
CA ASP A 65 -4.59 18.35 0.41
C ASP A 65 -3.70 17.18 -0.01
N PHE A 66 -3.44 16.24 0.91
CA PHE A 66 -2.71 15.01 0.57
C PHE A 66 -3.41 14.20 -0.53
N VAL A 67 -4.72 13.98 -0.41
CA VAL A 67 -5.52 13.26 -1.42
C VAL A 67 -5.45 13.97 -2.78
N LEU A 68 -5.59 15.30 -2.80
CA LEU A 68 -5.51 16.08 -4.05
C LEU A 68 -4.11 16.01 -4.69
N LEU A 69 -3.06 16.03 -3.88
CA LEU A 69 -1.68 15.89 -4.36
C LEU A 69 -1.36 14.47 -4.85
N MET A 70 -1.95 13.44 -4.23
CA MET A 70 -1.84 12.06 -4.72
C MET A 70 -2.53 11.91 -6.08
N GLU A 71 -3.73 12.48 -6.25
CA GLU A 71 -4.41 12.48 -7.55
C GLU A 71 -3.60 13.22 -8.63
N ALA A 72 -3.01 14.37 -8.30
CA ALA A 72 -2.10 15.07 -9.20
C ALA A 72 -0.89 14.22 -9.60
N LEU A 73 -0.30 13.49 -8.63
CA LEU A 73 0.80 12.56 -8.89
C LEU A 73 0.39 11.43 -9.86
N ARG A 74 -0.81 10.87 -9.70
CA ARG A 74 -1.35 9.84 -10.62
C ARG A 74 -1.51 10.38 -12.03
N GLN A 75 -2.10 11.56 -12.19
CA GLN A 75 -2.26 12.20 -13.50
C GLN A 75 -0.92 12.44 -14.19
N LEU A 76 0.07 12.94 -13.44
CA LEU A 76 1.44 13.16 -13.93
C LEU A 76 2.15 11.85 -14.29
N GLY A 77 1.80 10.74 -13.64
CA GLY A 77 2.36 9.41 -13.88
C GLY A 77 1.61 8.58 -14.92
N SER A 78 0.42 9.02 -15.35
CA SER A 78 -0.46 8.28 -16.26
C SER A 78 0.25 7.84 -17.55
N PRO A 79 -0.22 6.79 -18.25
CA PRO A 79 0.43 6.29 -19.46
C PRO A 79 0.66 7.36 -20.54
N SER A 80 -0.24 8.35 -20.63
CA SER A 80 -0.13 9.48 -21.55
C SER A 80 1.04 10.41 -21.23
N VAL A 81 1.34 10.63 -19.95
CA VAL A 81 2.37 11.58 -19.50
C VAL A 81 3.71 10.87 -19.20
N SER A 82 3.65 9.64 -18.68
CA SER A 82 4.78 8.72 -18.54
C SER A 82 5.91 9.20 -17.61
N ASN A 83 5.61 9.99 -16.57
CA ASN A 83 6.65 10.53 -15.67
C ASN A 83 7.04 9.60 -14.51
N PHE A 84 6.33 8.51 -14.24
CA PHE A 84 6.68 7.64 -13.09
C PHE A 84 8.12 7.14 -13.14
N ARG A 85 8.65 6.83 -14.34
CA ARG A 85 10.07 6.45 -14.48
C ARG A 85 11.00 7.52 -13.89
N LYS A 86 10.75 8.80 -14.21
CA LYS A 86 11.56 9.92 -13.70
C LYS A 86 11.36 10.11 -12.20
N PHE A 87 10.12 10.11 -11.72
CA PHE A 87 9.85 10.25 -10.29
C PHE A 87 10.51 9.16 -9.45
N ILE A 88 10.52 7.92 -9.94
CA ILE A 88 11.25 6.81 -9.31
C ILE A 88 12.74 7.12 -9.24
N THR A 89 13.38 7.58 -10.32
CA THR A 89 14.80 8.00 -10.29
C THR A 89 15.07 9.17 -9.34
N PHE A 90 14.06 9.99 -9.06
CA PHE A 90 14.16 11.10 -8.11
C PHE A 90 13.81 10.69 -6.66
N GLY A 91 13.42 9.43 -6.42
CA GLY A 91 13.17 8.89 -5.09
C GLY A 91 11.70 8.81 -4.69
N LEU A 92 10.78 8.60 -5.64
CA LEU A 92 9.35 8.43 -5.37
C LEU A 92 9.06 7.29 -4.39
N SER A 93 9.71 6.14 -4.54
CA SER A 93 9.53 5.00 -3.59
C SER A 93 9.86 5.39 -2.15
N LYS A 94 10.93 6.17 -1.94
CA LYS A 94 11.29 6.66 -0.60
C LYS A 94 10.29 7.69 -0.08
N MET A 95 9.77 8.57 -0.94
CA MET A 95 8.70 9.50 -0.56
C MET A 95 7.44 8.72 -0.13
N MET A 96 7.03 7.70 -0.87
CA MET A 96 5.87 6.88 -0.52
C MET A 96 6.06 6.17 0.83
N SER A 97 7.25 5.64 1.11
CA SER A 97 7.57 5.08 2.44
C SER A 97 7.34 6.09 3.56
N VAL A 98 7.84 7.33 3.39
CA VAL A 98 7.63 8.40 4.38
C VAL A 98 6.16 8.79 4.48
N CYS A 99 5.40 8.78 3.38
CA CYS A 99 3.98 9.07 3.41
C CYS A 99 3.21 8.04 4.25
N LEU A 100 3.52 6.75 4.08
CA LEU A 100 2.91 5.68 4.88
C LEU A 100 3.19 5.88 6.37
N ASP A 101 4.44 6.15 6.76
CA ASP A 101 4.80 6.39 8.15
C ASP A 101 4.01 7.56 8.75
N GLN A 102 3.89 8.67 8.01
CA GLN A 102 3.14 9.85 8.47
C GLN A 102 1.63 9.60 8.53
N LEU A 103 1.05 8.86 7.57
CA LEU A 103 -0.36 8.48 7.61
C LEU A 103 -0.67 7.64 8.86
N LEU A 104 0.20 6.68 9.19
CA LEU A 104 0.05 5.87 10.39
C LEU A 104 0.14 6.70 11.69
N LEU A 105 0.96 7.75 11.73
CA LEU A 105 1.01 8.68 12.87
C LEU A 105 -0.26 9.52 13.02
N LEU A 106 -0.94 9.84 11.91
CA LEU A 106 -2.16 10.65 11.93
C LEU A 106 -3.41 9.84 12.31
N ALA A 107 -3.35 8.50 12.26
CA ALA A 107 -4.51 7.63 12.39
C ALA A 107 -5.33 7.84 13.67
N ASP A 108 -4.66 8.15 14.79
CA ASP A 108 -5.32 8.38 16.08
C ASP A 108 -5.94 9.78 16.21
N SER A 109 -5.51 10.74 15.38
CA SER A 109 -5.89 12.16 15.49
C SER A 109 -6.84 12.63 14.39
N ALA A 110 -6.87 11.94 13.26
CA ALA A 110 -7.68 12.28 12.11
C ALA A 110 -9.10 11.70 12.22
N LEU A 111 -10.06 12.32 11.53
CA LEU A 111 -11.35 11.69 11.31
C LEU A 111 -11.15 10.42 10.47
N THR A 112 -11.73 9.30 10.92
CA THR A 112 -11.61 7.98 10.27
C THR A 112 -11.93 8.04 8.77
N PHE A 113 -12.96 8.80 8.38
CA PHE A 113 -13.34 8.97 6.98
C PHE A 113 -12.22 9.62 6.14
N ASP A 114 -11.64 10.73 6.62
CA ASP A 114 -10.58 11.44 5.90
C ASP A 114 -9.30 10.60 5.82
N TRP A 115 -9.00 9.86 6.90
CA TRP A 115 -7.86 8.95 6.94
C TRP A 115 -8.00 7.78 5.97
N ASN A 116 -9.17 7.13 5.94
CA ASN A 116 -9.44 6.03 5.00
C ASN A 116 -9.28 6.51 3.55
N LYS A 117 -9.84 7.68 3.22
CA LYS A 117 -9.71 8.28 1.88
C LYS A 117 -8.27 8.61 1.51
N ALA A 118 -7.47 9.08 2.47
CA ALA A 118 -6.05 9.30 2.27
C ALA A 118 -5.29 8.00 2.01
N MET A 119 -5.60 6.93 2.75
CA MET A 119 -5.03 5.61 2.53
C MET A 119 -5.45 4.99 1.19
N GLU A 120 -6.71 5.11 0.79
CA GLU A 120 -7.20 4.69 -0.54
C GLU A 120 -6.41 5.39 -1.66
N SER A 121 -6.17 6.70 -1.51
CA SER A 121 -5.40 7.49 -2.47
C SER A 121 -3.93 7.07 -2.50
N PHE A 122 -3.35 6.76 -1.34
CA PHE A 122 -2.00 6.20 -1.23
C PHE A 122 -1.90 4.85 -1.95
N VAL A 123 -2.81 3.91 -1.67
CA VAL A 123 -2.86 2.58 -2.29
C VAL A 123 -2.98 2.70 -3.81
N SER A 124 -3.89 3.54 -4.29
CA SER A 124 -4.11 3.77 -5.72
C SER A 124 -2.85 4.24 -6.45
N VAL A 125 -2.06 5.14 -5.84
CA VAL A 125 -0.78 5.56 -6.42
C VAL A 125 0.21 4.40 -6.51
N ILE A 126 0.26 3.53 -5.50
CA ILE A 126 1.16 2.37 -5.52
C ILE A 126 0.78 1.40 -6.64
N GLU A 127 -0.52 1.16 -6.85
CA GLU A 127 -1.03 0.29 -7.93
C GLU A 127 -0.74 0.87 -9.32
N ASP A 128 -0.91 2.18 -9.50
CA ASP A 128 -0.57 2.85 -10.75
C ASP A 128 0.95 2.73 -11.05
N ILE A 129 1.80 2.85 -10.03
CA ILE A 129 3.25 2.69 -10.20
C ILE A 129 3.63 1.22 -10.44
N SER A 130 2.97 0.28 -9.75
CA SER A 130 3.27 -1.16 -9.88
C SER A 130 2.94 -1.69 -11.28
N SER A 131 1.89 -1.15 -11.90
CA SER A 131 1.45 -1.51 -13.25
C SER A 131 2.21 -0.78 -14.37
N TYR A 132 2.95 0.28 -14.05
CA TYR A 132 3.60 1.13 -15.04
C TYR A 132 4.79 0.49 -15.78
N SER A 133 5.74 -0.10 -15.05
CA SER A 133 6.91 -0.77 -15.64
C SER A 133 7.60 -1.70 -14.65
N GLU A 134 8.35 -2.70 -15.14
CA GLU A 134 9.10 -3.63 -14.28
C GLU A 134 10.08 -2.93 -13.32
N SER A 135 10.75 -1.87 -13.79
CA SER A 135 11.65 -1.06 -12.98
C SER A 135 10.91 -0.30 -11.86
N ALA A 136 9.71 0.21 -12.17
CA ALA A 136 8.87 0.93 -11.22
C ALA A 136 8.30 -0.04 -10.18
N PHE A 137 7.81 -1.20 -10.64
CA PHE A 137 7.41 -2.32 -9.80
C PHE A 137 8.50 -2.71 -8.81
N THR A 138 9.73 -2.97 -9.30
CA THR A 138 10.87 -3.33 -8.43
C THR A 138 11.16 -2.27 -7.37
N SER A 139 11.02 -0.98 -7.73
CA SER A 139 11.25 0.12 -6.80
C SER A 139 10.16 0.23 -5.72
N ILE A 140 8.91 -0.11 -6.06
CA ILE A 140 7.78 -0.13 -5.13
C ILE A 140 7.78 -1.37 -4.24
N CYS A 141 8.28 -2.51 -4.70
CA CYS A 141 8.43 -3.70 -3.85
C CYS A 141 9.29 -3.46 -2.61
N LEU A 142 10.12 -2.41 -2.60
CA LEU A 142 10.86 -1.98 -1.41
C LEU A 142 9.95 -1.54 -0.26
N LEU A 143 8.67 -1.25 -0.52
CA LEU A 143 7.67 -0.90 0.49
C LEU A 143 7.06 -2.11 1.20
N ILE A 144 7.26 -3.34 0.70
CA ILE A 144 6.67 -4.56 1.26
C ILE A 144 6.91 -4.67 2.78
N PRO A 145 8.15 -4.49 3.31
CA PRO A 145 8.37 -4.49 4.76
C PRO A 145 7.53 -3.46 5.52
N SER A 146 7.46 -2.22 5.01
CA SER A 146 6.68 -1.14 5.63
C SER A 146 5.17 -1.40 5.57
N LEU A 147 4.68 -2.01 4.49
CA LEU A 147 3.28 -2.42 4.37
C LEU A 147 2.93 -3.53 5.37
N ILE A 148 3.81 -4.53 5.54
CA ILE A 148 3.65 -5.56 6.58
C ILE A 148 3.60 -4.92 7.96
N HIS A 149 4.53 -4.01 8.26
CA HIS A 149 4.57 -3.30 9.54
C HIS A 149 3.29 -2.46 9.77
N SER A 150 2.78 -1.83 8.71
CA SER A 150 1.53 -1.06 8.78
C SER A 150 0.33 -1.92 9.15
N LEU A 151 0.25 -3.17 8.65
CA LEU A 151 -0.81 -4.11 9.03
C LEU A 151 -0.76 -4.44 10.52
N VAL A 152 0.44 -4.58 11.10
CA VAL A 152 0.60 -4.77 12.56
C VAL A 152 0.09 -3.54 13.31
N ILE A 153 0.54 -2.35 12.94
CA ILE A 153 0.12 -1.10 13.60
C ILE A 153 -1.41 -0.97 13.56
N ILE A 154 -2.01 -1.11 12.38
CA ILE A 154 -3.44 -0.93 12.19
C ILE A 154 -4.20 -2.04 12.92
N SER A 155 -3.83 -3.31 12.78
CA SER A 155 -4.60 -4.43 13.36
C SER A 155 -4.54 -4.54 14.88
N TYR A 156 -3.56 -3.89 15.52
CA TYR A 156 -3.44 -3.84 16.99
C TYR A 156 -3.97 -2.54 17.59
N LYS A 157 -3.86 -1.41 16.88
CA LYS A 157 -4.32 -0.11 17.41
C LYS A 157 -5.74 0.23 17.01
N LEU A 158 -6.16 -0.19 15.83
CA LEU A 158 -7.35 0.30 15.17
C LEU A 158 -8.42 -0.80 15.20
N ASN A 159 -9.50 -0.55 15.94
CA ASN A 159 -10.67 -1.42 16.06
C ASN A 159 -11.32 -1.68 14.67
N SER A 160 -12.46 -2.39 14.63
CA SER A 160 -13.23 -2.72 13.41
C SER A 160 -13.52 -1.57 12.44
N GLN A 161 -13.35 -0.31 12.86
CA GLN A 161 -13.56 0.90 12.06
C GLN A 161 -12.62 1.04 10.85
N TYR A 162 -11.48 0.34 10.83
CA TYR A 162 -10.47 0.46 9.77
C TYR A 162 -10.35 -0.80 8.91
N ILE A 163 -11.32 -1.71 9.01
CA ILE A 163 -11.26 -3.01 8.34
C ILE A 163 -11.12 -2.87 6.81
N SER A 164 -11.83 -1.90 6.19
CA SER A 164 -11.74 -1.66 4.75
C SER A 164 -10.31 -1.35 4.30
N THR A 165 -9.62 -0.45 5.01
CA THR A 165 -8.24 -0.07 4.69
C THR A 165 -7.27 -1.22 4.91
N VAL A 166 -7.45 -1.98 5.98
CA VAL A 166 -6.60 -3.16 6.25
C VAL A 166 -6.74 -4.19 5.13
N VAL A 167 -7.97 -4.44 4.70
CA VAL A 167 -8.27 -5.31 3.57
C VAL A 167 -7.57 -4.77 2.31
N GLU A 168 -7.69 -3.49 1.99
CA GLU A 168 -7.01 -2.89 0.82
C GLU A 168 -5.48 -3.01 0.86
N ILE A 169 -4.85 -2.71 2.00
CA ILE A 169 -3.40 -2.88 2.16
C ILE A 169 -3.01 -4.33 1.99
N SER A 170 -3.80 -5.27 2.53
CA SER A 170 -3.52 -6.70 2.41
C SER A 170 -3.67 -7.19 0.96
N ARG A 171 -4.66 -6.70 0.20
CA ARG A 171 -4.80 -6.98 -1.24
C ARG A 171 -3.62 -6.41 -2.04
N LEU A 172 -3.24 -5.16 -1.78
CA LEU A 172 -2.06 -4.53 -2.40
C LEU A 172 -0.80 -5.36 -2.13
N LEU A 173 -0.60 -5.79 -0.88
CA LEU A 173 0.54 -6.58 -0.48
C LEU A 173 0.58 -7.93 -1.21
N ASN A 174 -0.55 -8.63 -1.31
CA ASN A 174 -0.66 -9.87 -2.09
C ASN A 174 -0.36 -9.65 -3.58
N HIS A 175 -0.83 -8.55 -4.16
CA HIS A 175 -0.51 -8.17 -5.55
C HIS A 175 1.00 -7.91 -5.75
N LEU A 176 1.65 -7.21 -4.82
CA LEU A 176 3.10 -6.98 -4.90
C LEU A 176 3.87 -8.29 -4.71
N LEU A 177 3.45 -9.12 -3.78
CA LEU A 177 4.10 -10.40 -3.50
C LEU A 177 3.90 -11.40 -4.66
N SER A 178 2.73 -11.46 -5.30
CA SER A 178 2.47 -12.38 -6.42
C SER A 178 3.44 -12.18 -7.58
N ASN A 179 3.84 -10.93 -7.79
CA ASN A 179 4.71 -10.52 -8.89
C ASN A 179 6.19 -10.43 -8.48
N CYS A 180 6.52 -10.61 -7.20
CA CYS A 180 7.92 -10.75 -6.75
C CYS A 180 8.48 -12.15 -7.04
N SER A 181 9.78 -12.27 -7.32
CA SER A 181 10.43 -13.58 -7.38
C SER A 181 10.53 -14.21 -5.98
N LEU A 182 10.59 -15.55 -5.91
CA LEU A 182 10.75 -16.28 -4.64
C LEU A 182 11.96 -15.80 -3.83
N VAL A 183 13.08 -15.49 -4.50
CA VAL A 183 14.29 -14.95 -3.86
C VAL A 183 13.98 -13.61 -3.16
N LYS A 184 13.29 -12.68 -3.83
CA LYS A 184 12.91 -11.39 -3.24
C LYS A 184 11.98 -11.56 -2.04
N ARG A 185 11.01 -12.47 -2.12
CA ARG A 185 10.08 -12.77 -1.01
C ARG A 185 10.82 -13.38 0.19
N SER A 186 11.76 -14.29 -0.05
CA SER A 186 12.57 -14.91 1.01
C SER A 186 13.50 -13.90 1.71
N LEU A 187 14.06 -12.95 0.94
CA LEU A 187 14.84 -11.84 1.48
C LEU A 187 14.02 -10.93 2.41
N VAL A 188 12.76 -10.65 2.07
CA VAL A 188 11.84 -9.89 2.94
C VAL A 188 11.71 -10.59 4.30
N LEU A 189 11.47 -11.90 4.30
CA LEU A 189 11.38 -12.70 5.55
C LEU A 189 12.72 -12.94 6.26
N SER A 190 13.87 -12.61 5.65
CA SER A 190 15.17 -12.76 6.31
C SER A 190 15.43 -11.68 7.36
N SER A 191 14.71 -10.55 7.28
CA SER A 191 14.71 -9.52 8.31
C SER A 191 13.97 -10.01 9.55
N GLN A 192 14.63 -9.96 10.72
CA GLN A 192 14.02 -10.36 11.99
C GLN A 192 12.81 -9.49 12.36
N ASP A 193 12.85 -8.19 12.04
CA ASP A 193 11.74 -7.28 12.33
C ASP A 193 10.51 -7.64 11.50
N VAL A 194 10.71 -7.88 10.19
CA VAL A 194 9.61 -8.28 9.30
C VAL A 194 9.09 -9.65 9.68
N TYR A 195 9.97 -10.59 10.01
CA TYR A 195 9.56 -11.91 10.48
C TYR A 195 8.71 -11.82 11.75
N LYS A 196 9.11 -10.99 12.72
CA LYS A 196 8.33 -10.72 13.92
C LYS A 196 6.97 -10.13 13.59
N ASP A 197 6.89 -9.14 12.70
CA ASP A 197 5.63 -8.53 12.27
C ASP A 197 4.70 -9.55 11.60
N VAL A 198 5.25 -10.45 10.78
CA VAL A 198 4.51 -11.56 10.15
C VAL A 198 3.95 -12.53 11.19
N ILE A 199 4.69 -12.84 12.25
CA ILE A 199 4.16 -13.66 13.35
C ILE A 199 3.06 -12.92 14.10
N MET A 200 3.28 -11.64 14.47
CA MET A 200 2.29 -10.83 15.18
C MET A 200 0.96 -10.72 14.39
N ILE A 201 1.02 -10.45 13.09
CA ILE A 201 -0.20 -10.35 12.29
C ILE A 201 -0.89 -11.71 12.10
N GLY A 202 -0.14 -12.81 12.08
CA GLY A 202 -0.71 -14.16 12.01
C GLY A 202 -1.39 -14.61 13.30
N GLU A 203 -0.90 -14.19 14.47
CA GLU A 203 -1.60 -14.38 15.75
C GLU A 203 -2.96 -13.68 15.78
N ARG A 204 -3.13 -12.61 14.98
CA ARG A 204 -4.41 -11.90 14.83
C ARG A 204 -5.39 -12.63 13.91
N LEU A 205 -4.94 -13.55 13.05
CA LEU A 205 -5.78 -14.22 12.05
C LEU A 205 -7.13 -14.73 12.61
N PRO A 206 -7.21 -15.50 13.72
CA PRO A 206 -8.50 -15.95 14.27
C PRO A 206 -9.33 -14.85 14.95
N LEU A 207 -8.75 -13.69 15.22
CA LEU A 207 -9.33 -12.60 16.03
C LEU A 207 -9.88 -11.44 15.18
N VAL A 208 -9.67 -11.49 13.86
CA VAL A 208 -10.02 -10.41 12.93
C VAL A 208 -11.53 -10.23 12.74
N GLY A 209 -12.31 -11.33 12.78
CA GLY A 209 -13.77 -11.31 12.59
C GLY A 209 -14.25 -11.10 11.15
N ASP A 210 -13.41 -10.55 10.27
CA ASP A 210 -13.66 -10.38 8.83
C ASP A 210 -13.01 -11.50 7.99
N PHE A 211 -13.82 -12.22 7.23
CA PHE A 211 -13.36 -13.37 6.45
C PHE A 211 -12.46 -12.97 5.27
N GLU A 212 -12.72 -11.83 4.64
CA GLU A 212 -11.89 -11.38 3.52
C GLU A 212 -10.50 -10.99 4.00
N TYR A 213 -10.42 -10.27 5.13
CA TYR A 213 -9.14 -9.95 5.72
C TYR A 213 -8.38 -11.22 6.16
N GLN A 214 -9.07 -12.21 6.75
CA GLN A 214 -8.47 -13.52 7.05
C GLN A 214 -7.89 -14.19 5.81
N GLN A 215 -8.64 -14.21 4.70
CA GLN A 215 -8.18 -14.78 3.42
C GLN A 215 -6.93 -14.07 2.92
N ASN A 216 -6.91 -12.74 2.92
CA ASN A 216 -5.75 -11.97 2.45
C ASN A 216 -4.50 -12.20 3.30
N LEU A 217 -4.63 -12.26 4.64
CA LEU A 217 -3.51 -12.60 5.52
C LEU A 217 -2.97 -14.00 5.26
N LEU A 218 -3.87 -14.97 5.09
CA LEU A 218 -3.50 -16.34 4.78
C LEU A 218 -2.72 -16.42 3.47
N GLU A 219 -3.20 -15.77 2.41
CA GLU A 219 -2.51 -15.67 1.13
C GLU A 219 -1.13 -15.02 1.27
N MET A 220 -1.03 -13.94 2.03
CA MET A 220 0.23 -13.24 2.28
C MET A 220 1.24 -14.18 2.92
N PHE A 221 0.86 -14.96 3.93
CA PHE A 221 1.75 -15.95 4.55
C PHE A 221 2.21 -17.00 3.54
N PHE A 222 1.31 -17.48 2.69
CA PHE A 222 1.63 -18.44 1.64
C PHE A 222 2.60 -17.90 0.61
N ARG A 223 2.49 -16.61 0.27
CA ARG A 223 3.39 -15.97 -0.70
C ARG A 223 4.75 -15.65 -0.10
N LEU A 224 4.81 -15.30 1.18
CA LEU A 224 6.05 -14.98 1.89
C LEU A 224 6.87 -16.24 2.23
N THR A 225 6.21 -17.37 2.51
CA THR A 225 6.87 -18.61 2.93
C THR A 225 7.08 -19.61 1.79
N ASP A 226 8.31 -20.10 1.67
CA ASP A 226 8.59 -21.36 0.96
C ASP A 226 8.15 -22.56 1.81
N ASN A 227 8.16 -23.77 1.24
CA ASN A 227 7.66 -24.97 1.92
C ASN A 227 8.39 -25.26 3.24
N ASP A 228 9.69 -24.97 3.32
CA ASP A 228 10.51 -25.23 4.49
C ASP A 228 10.13 -24.27 5.63
N ARG A 229 10.08 -22.96 5.34
CA ARG A 229 9.71 -21.93 6.32
C ARG A 229 8.23 -21.96 6.68
N ARG A 230 7.38 -22.47 5.79
CA ARG A 230 5.93 -22.56 6.02
C ARG A 230 5.62 -23.42 7.24
N THR A 231 6.38 -24.51 7.45
CA THR A 231 6.23 -25.37 8.62
C THR A 231 6.51 -24.61 9.92
N ASP A 232 7.64 -23.90 9.98
CA ASP A 232 8.04 -23.12 11.15
C ASP A 232 7.04 -22.01 11.49
N VAL A 233 6.58 -21.29 10.45
CA VAL A 233 5.55 -20.25 10.61
C VAL A 233 4.24 -20.86 11.08
N ALA A 234 3.78 -21.97 10.46
CA ALA A 234 2.54 -22.62 10.85
C ALA A 234 2.54 -23.13 12.30
N LEU A 235 3.68 -23.63 12.78
CA LEU A 235 3.82 -24.04 14.18
C LEU A 235 3.73 -22.84 15.13
N LYS A 236 4.36 -21.71 14.80
CA LYS A 236 4.30 -20.49 15.60
C LYS A 236 2.91 -19.85 15.61
N LEU A 237 2.24 -19.79 14.46
CA LEU A 237 0.94 -19.13 14.34
C LEU A 237 -0.18 -19.89 15.02
N PHE A 238 -0.21 -21.22 14.89
CA PHE A 238 -1.37 -21.99 15.33
C PHE A 238 -1.14 -22.74 16.64
N GLY A 239 0.12 -22.98 17.05
CA GLY A 239 0.50 -23.69 18.27
C GLY A 239 0.02 -25.15 18.38
N ALA A 240 -0.99 -25.54 17.60
CA ALA A 240 -1.62 -26.84 17.59
C ALA A 240 -1.21 -27.61 16.34
N TYR A 241 -0.57 -28.75 16.55
CA TYR A 241 -0.09 -29.64 15.48
C TYR A 241 -1.14 -29.93 14.40
N LYS A 242 -2.42 -30.09 14.79
CA LYS A 242 -3.51 -30.36 13.85
C LYS A 242 -3.81 -29.19 12.92
N LEU A 243 -3.84 -27.96 13.44
CA LEU A 243 -4.06 -26.76 12.62
C LEU A 243 -2.85 -26.47 11.75
N SER A 244 -1.63 -26.63 12.28
CA SER A 244 -0.41 -26.51 11.48
C SER A 244 -0.40 -27.52 10.33
N LYS A 245 -0.81 -28.78 10.57
CA LYS A 245 -0.92 -29.80 9.52
C LYS A 245 -1.98 -29.43 8.47
N ASP A 246 -3.15 -28.96 8.90
CA ASP A 246 -4.21 -28.53 7.97
C ASP A 246 -3.77 -27.32 7.13
N PHE A 247 -3.04 -26.37 7.71
CA PHE A 247 -2.43 -25.26 6.98
C PHE A 247 -1.43 -25.75 5.93
N MET A 248 -0.56 -26.71 6.29
CA MET A 248 0.41 -27.28 5.35
C MET A 248 -0.23 -28.05 4.18
N ASN A 249 -1.49 -28.47 4.32
CA ASN A 249 -2.23 -29.17 3.27
C ASN A 249 -2.89 -28.24 2.24
N ILE A 250 -2.82 -26.91 2.42
CA ILE A 250 -3.34 -25.97 1.42
C ILE A 250 -2.46 -26.04 0.16
N ARG A 251 -3.05 -26.47 -0.96
CA ARG A 251 -2.34 -26.65 -2.22
C ARG A 251 -2.42 -25.39 -3.06
N GLN A 252 -1.29 -24.96 -3.63
CA GLN A 252 -1.22 -23.77 -4.50
C GLN A 252 -2.25 -23.79 -5.65
N PRO A 253 -2.46 -24.89 -6.40
CA PRO A 253 -3.46 -24.92 -7.48
C PRO A 253 -4.91 -24.80 -7.02
N GLU A 254 -5.18 -25.14 -5.75
CA GLU A 254 -6.53 -25.16 -5.15
C GLU A 254 -6.60 -24.16 -3.98
N PHE A 255 -5.73 -23.14 -3.99
CA PHE A 255 -5.50 -22.27 -2.84
C PHE A 255 -6.81 -21.70 -2.31
N GLU A 256 -7.65 -21.12 -3.17
CA GLU A 256 -8.93 -20.52 -2.79
C GLU A 256 -9.88 -21.49 -2.07
N THR A 257 -9.92 -22.75 -2.51
CA THR A 257 -10.82 -23.76 -1.93
C THR A 257 -10.24 -24.28 -0.64
N ASP A 258 -8.97 -24.68 -0.64
CA ASP A 258 -8.30 -25.24 0.53
C ASP A 258 -8.15 -24.21 1.66
N SER A 259 -7.86 -22.95 1.33
CA SER A 259 -7.72 -21.85 2.30
C SER A 259 -9.05 -21.56 3.00
N ARG A 260 -10.16 -21.55 2.26
CA ARG A 260 -11.50 -21.40 2.83
C ARG A 260 -11.86 -22.56 3.78
N VAL A 261 -11.54 -23.80 3.40
CA VAL A 261 -11.73 -24.97 4.28
C VAL A 261 -10.91 -24.83 5.55
N PHE A 262 -9.65 -24.42 5.43
CA PHE A 262 -8.78 -24.18 6.58
C PHE A 262 -9.32 -23.08 7.50
N LEU A 263 -9.71 -21.92 6.96
CA LEU A 263 -10.24 -20.80 7.76
C LEU A 263 -11.51 -21.19 8.50
N ASN A 264 -12.42 -21.97 7.89
CA ASN A 264 -13.61 -22.47 8.57
C ASN A 264 -13.27 -23.39 9.76
N LYS A 265 -12.24 -24.24 9.62
CA LYS A 265 -11.75 -25.08 10.73
C LYS A 265 -11.08 -24.24 11.82
N LEU A 266 -10.26 -23.26 11.44
CA LEU A 266 -9.62 -22.32 12.37
C LEU A 266 -10.69 -21.57 13.19
N ASN A 267 -11.69 -21.02 12.50
CA ASN A 267 -12.80 -20.29 13.11
C ASN A 267 -13.61 -21.17 14.07
N THR A 268 -13.90 -22.43 13.70
CA THR A 268 -14.56 -23.41 14.60
C THR A 268 -13.70 -23.72 15.83
N ALA A 269 -12.39 -23.92 15.65
CA ALA A 269 -11.46 -24.21 16.75
C ALA A 269 -11.31 -23.02 17.71
N SER A 270 -11.43 -21.80 17.19
CA SER A 270 -11.41 -20.54 17.95
C SER A 270 -12.77 -20.15 18.53
N GLY A 271 -13.75 -21.06 18.58
CA GLY A 271 -15.18 -20.83 18.88
C GLY A 271 -15.57 -20.13 20.20
N SER A 272 -14.62 -19.63 21.00
CA SER A 272 -14.83 -18.75 22.17
C SER A 272 -14.12 -17.38 22.08
N LEU A 273 -13.31 -17.15 21.04
CA LEU A 273 -12.51 -15.94 20.80
C LEU A 273 -13.01 -15.11 19.61
N GLN A 274 -14.03 -15.57 18.89
CA GLN A 274 -14.67 -14.82 17.82
C GLN A 274 -15.35 -13.57 18.40
N ARG A 275 -14.97 -12.39 17.90
CA ARG A 275 -15.70 -11.13 18.10
C ARG A 275 -16.44 -10.78 16.82
#